data_AF-A0A2R6R1J6-F1
#
_entry.id   AF-A0A2R6R1J6-F1
#
_cell.length_a   1.000
_cell.length_b   1.000
_cell.length_c   1.000
_cell.angle_alpha   90.00
_cell.angle_beta   90.00
_cell.angle_gamma   90.00
#
_symmetry.space_group_name_H-M   'P 1'
#
loop_
_entity.id
_entity.type
_entity.pdbx_description
1 polymer ?
#
loop_
_entity_poly.entity_id
_entity_poly.type
_entity_poly.pdbx_seq_one_letter_code
_entity_poly.pdbx_strand_id
1 'polypeptide(L)'
;MEGKGGIAKDVTELIGNTPMVYLNNIVDGCVARIAAKLEMMEPCSSVKDRIGYSMIEDAEEKGLITPGKTVLIEATSGNTGPHKIQGIGAGIIPPILDVNILDEAVTVSSEEAIETAKLLALKEGLLVGISSGAAAAAAIKIAKRLENAGKLIVVIFPSFGERYLSTMLFDSLRQEAENMPVE
;
A
#
# COMPACT_ATOMS: atom_id res chain seq x y z
N MET A 1 -11.15 24.22 0.41
CA MET A 1 -10.05 23.49 1.09
C MET A 1 -8.83 24.39 0.98
N GLU A 2 -8.55 25.16 2.02
CA GLU A 2 -7.29 25.92 2.08
C GLU A 2 -6.17 24.91 2.20
N GLY A 3 -5.42 24.71 1.12
CA GLY A 3 -4.19 23.94 1.19
C GLY A 3 -3.26 24.61 2.21
N LYS A 4 -2.52 23.80 2.97
CA LYS A 4 -1.33 24.25 3.71
C LYS A 4 -0.30 24.76 2.69
N GLY A 5 -0.55 25.94 2.11
CA GLY A 5 0.35 26.65 1.22
C GLY A 5 1.42 27.30 2.07
N GLY A 6 2.42 26.53 2.45
CA GLY A 6 3.55 26.98 3.26
C GLY A 6 4.75 26.07 3.03
N ILE A 7 5.92 26.52 3.49
CA ILE A 7 7.13 25.69 3.54
C ILE A 7 7.05 24.85 4.82
N ALA A 8 7.09 23.53 4.68
CA ALA A 8 7.09 22.61 5.82
C ALA A 8 8.31 22.85 6.71
N LYS A 9 8.13 22.80 8.04
CA LYS A 9 9.21 22.94 9.02
C LYS A 9 10.23 21.81 8.92
N ASP A 10 9.74 20.58 8.78
CA ASP A 10 10.54 19.38 8.62
C ASP A 10 9.71 18.29 7.88
N VAL A 11 10.33 17.13 7.64
CA VAL A 11 9.72 16.04 6.85
C VAL A 11 8.42 15.50 7.47
N THR A 12 8.23 15.64 8.78
CA THR A 12 7.05 15.08 9.46
C THR A 12 5.76 15.79 9.06
N GLU A 13 5.84 17.08 8.74
CA GLU A 13 4.70 17.87 8.25
C GLU A 13 4.28 17.49 6.82
N LEU A 14 5.09 16.73 6.10
CA LEU A 14 4.79 16.21 4.76
C LEU A 14 4.09 14.84 4.79
N ILE A 15 3.96 14.22 5.97
CA ILE A 15 3.25 12.95 6.13
C ILE A 15 1.75 13.18 5.94
N GLY A 16 1.12 12.30 5.19
CA GLY A 16 -0.30 12.33 4.94
C GLY A 16 -0.70 13.12 3.71
N ASN A 17 -1.99 13.48 3.65
CA ASN A 17 -2.58 14.20 2.51
C ASN A 17 -2.31 13.58 1.13
N THR A 18 -2.06 12.26 1.10
CA THR A 18 -1.83 11.53 -0.15
C THR A 18 -3.06 11.63 -1.06
N PRO A 19 -2.89 11.73 -2.38
CA PRO A 19 -4.01 11.89 -3.28
C PRO A 19 -4.81 10.60 -3.43
N MET A 20 -5.98 10.74 -4.07
CA MET A 20 -6.74 9.63 -4.63
C MET A 20 -6.78 9.77 -6.15
N VAL A 21 -6.75 8.64 -6.85
CA VAL A 21 -6.88 8.57 -8.31
C VAL A 21 -7.87 7.49 -8.69
N TYR A 22 -8.70 7.73 -9.72
CA TYR A 22 -9.55 6.66 -10.26
C TYR A 22 -8.71 5.65 -11.03
N LEU A 23 -9.05 4.36 -10.87
CA LEU A 23 -8.57 3.30 -11.75
C LEU A 23 -9.47 3.23 -12.99
N ASN A 24 -8.90 3.06 -14.18
CA ASN A 24 -9.63 3.19 -15.45
C ASN A 24 -9.61 1.91 -16.29
N ASN A 25 -8.48 1.58 -16.90
CA ASN A 25 -8.34 0.49 -17.87
C ASN A 25 -8.22 -0.89 -17.20
N ILE A 26 -7.79 -0.95 -15.94
CA ILE A 26 -7.72 -2.19 -15.18
C ILE A 26 -9.09 -2.64 -14.64
N VAL A 27 -10.06 -1.73 -14.59
CA VAL A 27 -11.39 -1.98 -14.01
C VAL A 27 -12.47 -2.31 -15.05
N ASP A 28 -12.08 -2.67 -16.28
CA ASP A 28 -13.01 -3.10 -17.32
C ASP A 28 -13.99 -4.18 -16.82
N GLY A 29 -15.28 -3.94 -17.07
CA GLY A 29 -16.38 -4.80 -16.64
C GLY A 29 -16.84 -4.58 -15.18
N CYS A 30 -16.26 -3.64 -14.43
CA CYS A 30 -16.78 -3.24 -13.13
C CYS A 30 -18.06 -2.41 -13.29
N VAL A 31 -19.02 -2.61 -12.39
CA VAL A 31 -20.24 -1.81 -12.30
C VAL A 31 -20.15 -0.72 -11.23
N ALA A 32 -19.16 -0.83 -10.33
CA ALA A 32 -18.77 0.21 -9.37
C ALA A 32 -17.50 0.95 -9.84
N ARG A 33 -17.32 2.18 -9.35
CA ARG A 33 -16.09 2.95 -9.54
C ARG A 33 -15.07 2.61 -8.44
N ILE A 34 -13.78 2.60 -8.78
CA ILE A 34 -12.70 2.38 -7.82
C ILE A 34 -11.77 3.60 -7.81
N ALA A 35 -11.54 4.17 -6.63
CA ALA A 35 -10.51 5.18 -6.39
C ALA A 35 -9.40 4.59 -5.50
N ALA A 36 -8.15 4.69 -5.94
CA ALA A 36 -6.98 4.27 -5.18
C ALA A 36 -6.47 5.43 -4.31
N LYS A 37 -6.31 5.18 -3.01
CA LYS A 37 -5.63 6.05 -2.04
C LYS A 37 -4.14 5.75 -2.06
N LEU A 38 -3.34 6.70 -2.56
CA LEU A 38 -1.95 6.48 -2.96
C LEU A 38 -0.96 6.69 -1.80
N GLU A 39 -0.95 5.77 -0.84
CA GLU A 39 0.03 5.78 0.26
C GLU A 39 1.48 5.55 -0.20
N MET A 40 1.65 5.12 -1.45
CA MET A 40 2.95 5.15 -2.14
C MET A 40 3.54 6.56 -2.29
N MET A 41 2.73 7.62 -2.12
CA MET A 41 3.14 9.03 -2.20
C MET A 41 3.43 9.67 -0.85
N GLU A 42 3.48 8.88 0.23
CA GLU A 42 4.08 9.34 1.49
C GLU A 42 5.57 9.68 1.30
N PRO A 43 6.19 10.51 2.15
CA PRO A 43 7.58 10.97 2.00
C PRO A 43 8.63 9.86 1.83
N CYS A 44 8.43 8.73 2.51
CA CYS A 44 9.21 7.49 2.42
C CYS A 44 8.41 6.36 1.76
N SER A 45 7.46 6.71 0.90
CA SER A 45 6.81 5.84 -0.09
C SER A 45 5.99 4.68 0.47
N SER A 46 5.50 4.79 1.72
CA SER A 46 4.56 3.83 2.26
C SER A 46 3.65 4.40 3.34
N VAL A 47 2.49 3.76 3.55
CA VAL A 47 1.55 4.06 4.64
C VAL A 47 2.18 4.05 6.04
N LYS A 48 3.35 3.41 6.20
CA LYS A 48 4.01 3.25 7.50
C LYS A 48 4.59 4.56 8.03
N ASP A 49 4.81 5.54 7.18
CA ASP A 49 5.26 6.88 7.59
C ASP A 49 4.30 7.48 8.62
N ARG A 50 2.99 7.28 8.43
CA ARG A 50 1.93 7.74 9.34
C ARG A 50 2.10 7.18 10.75
N ILE A 51 2.17 5.85 10.87
CA ILE A 51 2.21 5.22 12.20
C ILE A 51 3.57 5.36 12.85
N GLY A 52 4.65 5.40 12.07
CA GLY A 52 5.99 5.68 12.57
C GLY A 52 6.04 7.05 13.24
N TYR A 53 5.44 8.06 12.61
CA TYR A 53 5.30 9.39 13.20
C TYR A 53 4.34 9.39 14.40
N SER A 54 3.11 8.89 14.24
CA SER A 54 2.07 9.03 15.27
C SER A 54 2.43 8.30 16.57
N MET A 55 3.12 7.15 16.49
CA MET A 55 3.56 6.43 17.70
C MET A 55 4.64 7.20 18.47
N ILE A 56 5.54 7.90 17.78
CA ILE A 56 6.59 8.71 18.40
C ILE A 56 5.97 9.97 19.00
N GLU A 57 5.16 10.69 18.23
CA GLU A 57 4.48 11.91 18.67
C GLU A 57 3.62 11.64 19.91
N ASP A 58 2.76 10.61 19.88
CA ASP A 58 1.91 10.24 21.02
C ASP A 58 2.73 9.89 22.28
N ALA A 59 3.86 9.20 22.12
CA ALA A 59 4.74 8.85 23.23
C ALA A 59 5.48 10.06 23.80
N GLU A 60 5.87 11.03 22.96
CA GLU A 60 6.47 12.30 23.39
C GLU A 60 5.46 13.18 24.13
N GLU A 61 4.24 13.32 23.60
CA GLU A 61 3.16 14.08 24.23
C GLU A 61 2.77 13.52 25.60
N LYS A 62 2.81 12.19 25.75
CA LYS A 62 2.59 11.51 27.02
C LYS A 62 3.80 11.54 27.96
N GLY A 63 4.93 12.11 27.53
CA GLY A 63 6.17 12.17 28.30
C GLY A 63 6.82 10.79 28.54
N LEU A 64 6.48 9.78 27.73
CA LEU A 64 7.01 8.42 27.86
C LEU A 64 8.41 8.29 27.26
N ILE A 65 8.71 9.13 26.25
CA ILE A 65 10.02 9.15 25.58
C ILE A 65 10.58 10.57 25.53
N THR A 66 11.89 10.68 25.33
CA THR A 66 12.57 11.97 25.22
C THR A 66 13.71 11.88 24.20
N PRO A 67 13.79 12.81 23.23
CA PRO A 67 14.89 12.89 22.28
C PRO A 67 16.26 12.90 22.96
N GLY A 68 17.21 12.15 22.42
CA GLY A 68 18.58 12.06 22.95
C GLY A 68 18.72 11.26 24.26
N LYS A 69 17.62 10.75 24.83
CA LYS A 69 17.62 9.93 26.04
C LYS A 69 17.03 8.55 25.81
N THR A 70 15.88 8.47 25.14
CA THR A 70 15.21 7.20 24.86
C THR A 70 15.81 6.55 23.61
N VAL A 71 16.05 5.24 23.68
CA VAL A 71 16.36 4.42 22.50
C VAL A 71 15.08 3.74 22.03
N LEU A 72 14.69 3.98 20.78
CA LEU A 72 13.56 3.30 20.16
C LEU A 72 14.00 1.94 19.63
N ILE A 73 13.25 0.89 19.96
CA ILE A 73 13.48 -0.47 19.48
C ILE A 73 12.13 -1.01 19.03
N GLU A 74 12.05 -1.48 17.79
CA GLU A 74 10.85 -2.11 17.23
C GLU A 74 11.24 -3.36 16.45
N ALA A 75 10.58 -4.47 16.72
CA ALA A 75 10.77 -5.72 16.00
C ALA A 75 9.97 -5.71 14.70
N THR A 76 10.45 -4.95 13.73
CA THR A 76 9.89 -4.95 12.37
C THR A 76 10.67 -5.92 11.50
N SER A 77 10.09 -7.08 11.23
CA SER A 77 10.55 -7.87 10.10
C SER A 77 10.03 -7.20 8.84
N GLY A 78 10.92 -6.85 7.90
CA GLY A 78 10.58 -7.27 6.55
C GLY A 78 10.27 -8.77 6.64
N ASN A 79 9.01 -9.15 6.40
CA ASN A 79 8.30 -10.37 6.83
C ASN A 79 9.13 -11.55 7.37
N THR A 80 8.71 -12.08 8.53
CA THR A 80 9.12 -13.40 9.01
C THR A 80 8.12 -14.45 8.49
N GLY A 81 8.50 -15.23 7.47
CA GLY A 81 7.74 -16.40 6.98
C GLY A 81 7.79 -16.59 5.45
N PRO A 82 7.38 -17.75 4.91
CA PRO A 82 7.38 -18.07 3.46
C PRO A 82 6.31 -17.31 2.64
N HIS A 83 5.78 -16.20 3.18
CA HIS A 83 4.72 -15.43 2.56
C HIS A 83 5.27 -14.59 1.41
N LYS A 84 4.78 -14.85 0.19
CA LYS A 84 5.21 -14.13 -1.02
C LYS A 84 4.71 -12.69 -1.08
N ILE A 85 3.59 -12.37 -0.42
CA ILE A 85 3.08 -11.00 -0.32
C ILE A 85 3.68 -10.36 0.93
N GLN A 86 4.51 -9.34 0.73
CA GLN A 86 5.12 -8.61 1.83
C GLN A 86 4.13 -7.63 2.48
N GLY A 87 4.06 -7.61 3.82
CA GLY A 87 3.32 -6.64 4.61
C GLY A 87 1.86 -7.00 4.96
N ILE A 88 1.35 -8.17 4.56
CA ILE A 88 0.01 -8.66 4.93
C ILE A 88 0.07 -10.14 5.35
N GLY A 89 -0.75 -10.53 6.33
CA GLY A 89 -0.93 -11.95 6.73
C GLY A 89 0.19 -12.50 7.64
N ALA A 90 0.35 -11.95 8.85
CA ALA A 90 1.38 -12.35 9.82
C ALA A 90 1.13 -13.71 10.52
N GLY A 91 0.13 -14.49 10.09
CA GLY A 91 -0.25 -15.76 10.73
C GLY A 91 -0.86 -15.63 12.14
N ILE A 92 -1.06 -14.40 12.60
CA ILE A 92 -1.70 -14.05 13.88
C ILE A 92 -2.73 -12.93 13.64
N ILE A 93 -3.72 -12.83 14.51
CA ILE A 93 -4.62 -11.67 14.59
C ILE A 93 -3.97 -10.66 15.56
N PRO A 94 -3.46 -9.52 15.08
CA PRO A 94 -2.89 -8.50 15.96
C PRO A 94 -3.97 -7.92 16.88
N PRO A 95 -3.67 -7.59 18.15
CA PRO A 95 -4.65 -6.99 19.08
C PRO A 95 -5.26 -5.66 18.60
N ILE A 96 -4.57 -4.96 17.70
CA ILE A 96 -5.02 -3.72 17.04
C ILE A 96 -6.08 -4.00 15.95
N LEU A 97 -6.19 -5.23 15.43
CA LEU A 97 -7.22 -5.56 14.46
C LEU A 97 -8.56 -5.82 15.16
N ASP A 98 -9.46 -4.83 15.10
CA ASP A 98 -10.87 -5.05 15.42
C ASP A 98 -11.56 -5.77 14.25
N VAL A 99 -11.97 -7.01 14.47
CA VAL A 99 -12.63 -7.82 13.43
C VAL A 99 -14.11 -7.47 13.27
N ASN A 100 -14.72 -6.75 14.22
CA ASN A 100 -16.14 -6.42 14.19
C ASN A 100 -16.49 -5.31 13.21
N ILE A 101 -15.49 -4.52 12.78
CA ILE A 101 -15.66 -3.48 11.76
C ILE A 101 -15.55 -4.03 10.33
N LEU A 102 -15.26 -5.33 10.17
CA LEU A 102 -15.11 -5.95 8.86
C LEU A 102 -16.45 -6.53 8.40
N ASP A 103 -16.98 -6.03 7.27
CA ASP A 103 -18.16 -6.62 6.63
C ASP A 103 -17.85 -7.94 5.91
N GLU A 104 -16.65 -8.02 5.31
CA GLU A 104 -16.21 -9.17 4.50
C GLU A 104 -14.68 -9.27 4.46
N ALA A 105 -14.15 -10.50 4.41
CA ALA A 105 -12.75 -10.77 4.09
C ALA A 105 -12.64 -11.38 2.69
N VAL A 106 -11.98 -10.67 1.77
CA VAL A 106 -11.74 -11.13 0.39
C VAL A 106 -10.36 -11.78 0.29
N THR A 107 -10.30 -13.01 -0.21
CA THR A 107 -9.05 -13.72 -0.43
C THR A 107 -8.49 -13.46 -1.83
N VAL A 108 -7.16 -13.27 -1.90
CA VAL A 108 -6.41 -13.01 -3.13
C VAL A 108 -5.13 -13.84 -3.08
N SER A 109 -4.83 -14.55 -4.16
CA SER A 109 -3.59 -15.34 -4.24
C SER A 109 -2.38 -14.44 -4.46
N SER A 110 -1.17 -14.97 -4.19
CA SER A 110 0.07 -14.21 -4.43
C SER A 110 0.26 -13.94 -5.92
N GLU A 111 -0.09 -14.91 -6.76
CA GLU A 111 0.01 -14.85 -8.21
C GLU A 111 -0.94 -13.76 -8.76
N GLU A 112 -2.20 -13.76 -8.30
CA GLU A 112 -3.19 -12.74 -8.68
C GLU A 112 -2.75 -11.32 -8.24
N ALA A 113 -2.19 -11.20 -7.03
CA ALA A 113 -1.67 -9.93 -6.53
C ALA A 113 -0.50 -9.40 -7.37
N ILE A 114 0.46 -10.27 -7.74
CA ILE A 114 1.62 -9.92 -8.57
C ILE A 114 1.17 -9.52 -9.98
N GLU A 115 0.29 -10.29 -10.61
CA GLU A 115 -0.25 -9.96 -11.94
C GLU A 115 -1.00 -8.62 -11.92
N THR A 116 -1.85 -8.41 -10.91
CA THR A 116 -2.60 -7.16 -10.77
C THR A 116 -1.66 -5.97 -10.55
N ALA A 117 -0.60 -6.12 -9.74
CA ALA A 117 0.41 -5.08 -9.55
C ALA A 117 1.13 -4.71 -10.87
N LYS A 118 1.48 -5.71 -11.69
CA LYS A 118 2.05 -5.48 -13.03
C LYS A 118 1.06 -4.77 -13.95
N LEU A 119 -0.21 -5.18 -13.93
CA LEU A 119 -1.26 -4.53 -14.73
C LEU A 119 -1.51 -3.09 -14.30
N LEU A 120 -1.41 -2.76 -13.01
CA LEU A 120 -1.50 -1.37 -12.54
C LEU A 120 -0.39 -0.51 -13.15
N ALA A 121 0.85 -1.02 -13.22
CA ALA A 121 1.94 -0.31 -13.88
C ALA A 121 1.68 -0.14 -15.38
N LEU A 122 1.28 -1.21 -16.07
CA LEU A 122 1.10 -1.21 -17.54
C LEU A 122 -0.14 -0.44 -18.01
N LYS A 123 -1.24 -0.47 -17.25
CA LYS A 123 -2.54 0.07 -17.67
C LYS A 123 -2.88 1.42 -17.05
N GLU A 124 -2.33 1.72 -15.87
CA GLU A 124 -2.63 2.95 -15.12
C GLU A 124 -1.39 3.83 -14.90
N GLY A 125 -0.19 3.36 -15.25
CA GLY A 125 1.06 4.07 -14.93
C GLY A 125 1.37 4.08 -13.43
N LEU A 126 0.78 3.16 -12.65
CA LEU A 126 0.93 3.10 -11.20
C LEU A 126 1.92 1.97 -10.82
N LEU A 127 3.17 2.34 -10.55
CA LEU A 127 4.19 1.38 -10.10
C LEU A 127 4.03 1.10 -8.59
N VAL A 128 3.43 -0.05 -8.26
CA VAL A 128 3.01 -0.37 -6.88
C VAL A 128 3.63 -1.66 -6.32
N GLY A 129 3.62 -1.80 -5.00
CA GLY A 129 3.97 -3.06 -4.33
C GLY A 129 2.91 -4.17 -4.51
N ILE A 130 3.29 -5.42 -4.18
CA ILE A 130 2.43 -6.60 -4.31
C ILE A 130 1.12 -6.46 -3.50
N SER A 131 1.19 -5.86 -2.30
CA SER A 131 0.01 -5.66 -1.45
C SER A 131 -1.02 -4.69 -2.07
N SER A 132 -0.57 -3.66 -2.81
CA SER A 132 -1.46 -2.81 -3.61
C SER A 132 -2.14 -3.61 -4.72
N GLY A 133 -1.42 -4.53 -5.37
CA GLY A 133 -1.99 -5.47 -6.33
C GLY A 133 -3.06 -6.37 -5.70
N ALA A 134 -2.81 -6.88 -4.49
CA ALA A 134 -3.80 -7.67 -3.75
C ALA A 134 -5.07 -6.86 -3.43
N ALA A 135 -4.91 -5.63 -2.93
CA ALA A 135 -6.02 -4.75 -2.62
C ALA A 135 -6.83 -4.38 -3.88
N ALA A 136 -6.15 -4.08 -5.00
CA ALA A 136 -6.78 -3.81 -6.28
C ALA A 136 -7.58 -5.01 -6.80
N ALA A 137 -7.01 -6.21 -6.75
CA ALA A 137 -7.67 -7.43 -7.18
C ALA A 137 -8.96 -7.69 -6.37
N ALA A 138 -8.89 -7.52 -5.05
CA ALA A 138 -10.07 -7.61 -4.18
C ALA A 138 -11.11 -6.54 -4.54
N ALA A 139 -10.70 -5.28 -4.71
CA ALA A 139 -11.60 -4.19 -5.07
C ALA A 139 -12.30 -4.43 -6.42
N ILE A 140 -11.58 -4.95 -7.42
CA ILE A 140 -12.13 -5.32 -8.73
C ILE A 140 -13.18 -6.43 -8.60
N LYS A 141 -12.94 -7.46 -7.78
CA LYS A 141 -13.94 -8.52 -7.50
C LYS A 141 -15.22 -7.92 -6.89
N ILE A 142 -15.09 -7.04 -5.91
CA ILE A 142 -16.23 -6.35 -5.27
C ILE A 142 -16.95 -5.45 -6.28
N ALA A 143 -16.20 -4.70 -7.10
CA ALA A 143 -16.74 -3.74 -8.04
C ALA A 143 -17.51 -4.37 -9.21
N LYS A 144 -17.29 -5.65 -9.50
CA LYS A 144 -18.03 -6.42 -10.51
C LYS A 144 -19.38 -6.95 -10.02
N ARG A 145 -19.64 -6.92 -8.71
CA ARG A 145 -20.90 -7.42 -8.15
C ARG A 145 -22.04 -6.45 -8.48
N LEU A 146 -23.15 -6.96 -9.00
CA LEU A 146 -24.26 -6.14 -9.52
C LEU A 146 -24.88 -5.24 -8.45
N GLU A 147 -24.93 -5.70 -7.20
CA GLU A 147 -25.40 -4.93 -6.04
C GLU A 147 -24.53 -3.71 -5.71
N ASN A 148 -23.34 -3.59 -6.33
CA ASN A 148 -22.44 -2.45 -6.20
C ASN A 148 -22.51 -1.49 -7.38
N ALA A 149 -23.45 -1.67 -8.32
CA ALA A 149 -23.63 -0.75 -9.44
C ALA A 149 -23.76 0.71 -8.99
N GLY A 150 -22.95 1.60 -9.58
CA GLY A 150 -22.93 3.04 -9.27
C GLY A 150 -22.25 3.43 -7.96
N LYS A 151 -21.83 2.46 -7.12
CA LYS A 151 -21.09 2.75 -5.88
C LYS A 151 -19.67 3.22 -6.16
N LEU A 152 -19.05 3.79 -5.13
CA LEU A 152 -17.64 4.14 -5.10
C LEU A 152 -16.94 3.25 -4.06
N ILE A 153 -15.89 2.55 -4.50
CA ILE A 153 -14.99 1.79 -3.65
C ILE A 153 -13.68 2.56 -3.55
N VAL A 154 -13.17 2.72 -2.34
CA VAL A 154 -11.83 3.26 -2.11
C VAL A 154 -10.90 2.11 -1.72
N VAL A 155 -9.76 2.00 -2.39
CA VAL A 155 -8.75 0.96 -2.16
C VAL A 155 -7.43 1.60 -1.75
N ILE A 156 -6.78 1.09 -0.71
CA ILE A 156 -5.48 1.62 -0.25
C ILE A 156 -4.35 0.96 -1.02
N PHE A 157 -3.45 1.74 -1.59
CA PHE A 157 -2.20 1.29 -2.21
C PHE A 157 -1.02 1.57 -1.28
N PRO A 158 -0.59 0.59 -0.46
CA PRO A 158 0.23 0.87 0.72
C PRO A 158 1.64 1.35 0.45
N SER A 159 2.25 1.03 -0.70
CA SER A 159 3.65 1.34 -0.97
C SER A 159 4.00 1.41 -2.46
N PHE A 160 5.08 2.14 -2.74
CA PHE A 160 5.63 2.31 -4.08
C PHE A 160 6.41 1.08 -4.54
N GLY A 161 6.25 0.71 -5.82
CA GLY A 161 6.77 -0.54 -6.38
C GLY A 161 8.30 -0.62 -6.46
N GLU A 162 9.00 0.50 -6.59
CA GLU A 162 10.46 0.55 -6.76
C GLU A 162 11.23 -0.12 -5.60
N ARG A 163 10.71 -0.03 -4.37
CA ARG A 163 11.31 -0.70 -3.20
C ARG A 163 11.44 -2.23 -3.38
N TYR A 164 10.65 -2.81 -4.28
CA TYR A 164 10.49 -4.24 -4.43
C TYR A 164 11.18 -4.81 -5.68
N LEU A 165 12.04 -4.03 -6.36
CA LEU A 165 12.78 -4.49 -7.55
C LEU A 165 13.51 -5.82 -7.34
N SER A 166 13.94 -6.12 -6.10
CA SER A 166 14.61 -7.36 -5.70
C SER A 166 13.72 -8.55 -5.37
N THR A 167 12.41 -8.40 -5.50
CA THR A 167 11.43 -9.41 -5.12
C THR A 167 10.79 -10.08 -6.35
N MET A 168 10.05 -11.16 -6.09
CA MET A 168 9.23 -11.90 -7.06
C MET A 168 8.32 -11.02 -7.95
N LEU A 169 7.98 -9.79 -7.51
CA LEU A 169 7.21 -8.85 -8.32
C LEU A 169 7.88 -8.56 -9.66
N PHE A 170 9.21 -8.45 -9.68
CA PHE A 170 9.98 -8.09 -10.87
C PHE A 170 10.85 -9.21 -11.42
N ASP A 171 10.89 -10.39 -10.80
CA ASP A 171 11.80 -11.49 -11.20
C ASP A 171 11.74 -11.81 -12.70
N SER A 172 10.55 -11.90 -13.29
CA SER A 172 10.42 -12.17 -14.73
C SER A 172 11.02 -11.06 -15.60
N LEU A 173 10.78 -9.79 -15.23
CA LEU A 173 11.30 -8.61 -15.95
C LEU A 173 12.79 -8.44 -15.73
N ARG A 174 13.29 -8.78 -14.54
CA ARG A 174 14.71 -8.80 -14.23
C ARG A 174 15.44 -9.82 -15.07
N GLN A 175 14.93 -11.05 -15.16
CA GLN A 175 15.51 -12.10 -16.01
C GLN A 175 15.54 -11.67 -17.48
N GLU A 176 14.46 -11.04 -17.97
CA GLU A 176 14.44 -10.48 -19.31
C GLU A 176 15.50 -9.38 -19.49
N ALA A 177 15.60 -8.45 -18.55
CA ALA A 177 16.57 -7.34 -18.59
C ALA A 177 18.03 -7.82 -18.52
N GLU A 178 18.33 -8.82 -17.69
CA GLU A 178 19.68 -9.39 -17.55
C GLU A 178 20.15 -10.16 -18.79
N ASN A 179 19.20 -10.67 -19.59
CA ASN A 179 19.48 -11.43 -20.81
C ASN A 179 19.31 -10.61 -22.10
N MET A 180 19.08 -9.29 -21.99
CA MET A 180 18.89 -8.43 -23.15
C MET A 180 20.23 -8.23 -23.88
N PRO A 181 20.31 -8.52 -25.20
CA PRO A 181 21.56 -8.35 -25.94
C PRO A 181 21.96 -6.88 -26.02
N VAL A 182 23.26 -6.61 -26.00
CA VAL A 182 23.80 -5.30 -26.36
C VAL A 182 23.84 -5.25 -27.89
N GLU A 183 22.97 -4.43 -28.49
CA GLU A 183 23.00 -4.10 -29.92
C GLU A 183 24.05 -3.03 -30.24
#